data_AF-A0AAX4HFD1-F1
#
_entry.id   AF-A0AAX4HFD1-F1
#
_cell.length_a   1.000
_cell.length_b   1.000
_cell.length_c   1.000
_cell.angle_alpha   90.00
_cell.angle_beta   90.00
_cell.angle_gamma   90.00
#
_symmetry.space_group_name_H-M   'P 1'
#
loop_
_entity.id
_entity.type
_entity.pdbx_description
1 polymer ?
#
loop_
_entity_poly.entity_id
_entity_poly.type
_entity_poly.pdbx_seq_one_letter_code
_entity_poly.pdbx_strand_id
1 'polypeptide(L)'
;MDSLATSVAAIFEFPIDFAGQKKAHDLLSRCLSLGVLASIVAGIFTNSIHALVYTFAASLVITFVAVVPAWPAFKQNPQSFLPVKYDL
;
A
#
# COMPACT_ATOMS: atom_id res chain seq x y z
N MET A 1 -29.43 -12.69 -1.87
CA MET A 1 -28.49 -12.13 -2.86
C MET A 1 -27.59 -11.07 -2.22
N ASP A 2 -28.06 -10.42 -1.15
CA ASP A 2 -27.33 -9.35 -0.45
C ASP A 2 -26.05 -9.82 0.25
N SER A 3 -26.04 -11.03 0.83
CA SER A 3 -24.86 -11.59 1.51
C SER A 3 -23.64 -11.75 0.58
N LEU A 4 -23.84 -12.17 -0.68
CA LEU A 4 -22.74 -12.33 -1.64
C LEU A 4 -22.18 -10.97 -2.07
N ALA A 5 -23.07 -10.00 -2.30
CA ALA A 5 -22.68 -8.63 -2.63
C ALA A 5 -21.83 -8.01 -1.51
N THR A 6 -22.23 -8.19 -0.25
CA THR A 6 -21.47 -7.69 0.92
C THR A 6 -20.11 -8.35 1.06
N SER A 7 -20.01 -9.67 0.83
CA SER A 7 -18.73 -10.38 0.88
C SER A 7 -17.78 -9.94 -0.24
N VAL A 8 -18.28 -9.73 -1.45
CA VAL A 8 -17.47 -9.22 -2.55
C VAL A 8 -17.02 -7.78 -2.27
N ALA A 9 -17.94 -6.93 -1.81
CA ALA A 9 -17.63 -5.55 -1.42
C ALA A 9 -16.53 -5.50 -0.36
N ALA A 10 -16.63 -6.30 0.71
CA ALA A 10 -15.64 -6.33 1.79
C ALA A 10 -14.23 -6.72 1.33
N ILE A 11 -14.11 -7.52 0.26
CA ILE A 11 -12.83 -7.93 -0.32
C ILE A 11 -12.24 -6.79 -1.18
N PHE A 12 -13.08 -6.05 -1.90
CA PHE A 12 -12.64 -4.92 -2.74
C PHE A 12 -12.44 -3.62 -1.96
N GLU A 13 -13.11 -3.46 -0.82
CA GLU A 13 -13.05 -2.26 0.02
C GLU A 13 -11.73 -2.14 0.78
N PHE A 14 -11.00 -3.26 0.93
CA PHE A 14 -9.67 -3.33 1.58
C PHE A 14 -9.58 -2.50 2.86
N PRO A 15 -10.46 -2.74 3.87
CA PRO A 15 -10.47 -1.93 5.07
C PRO A 15 -9.13 -2.07 5.81
N ILE A 16 -8.52 -0.92 6.10
CA ILE A 16 -7.28 -0.80 6.88
C ILE A 16 -7.55 0.05 8.11
N ASP A 17 -6.90 -0.29 9.22
CA ASP A 17 -7.02 0.48 10.46
C ASP A 17 -6.22 1.80 10.37
N PHE A 18 -6.49 2.71 11.29
CA PHE A 18 -5.84 4.03 11.29
C PHE A 18 -4.31 3.94 11.43
N ALA A 19 -3.82 3.05 12.29
CA ALA A 19 -2.37 2.84 12.45
C ALA A 19 -1.74 2.22 11.18
N GLY A 20 -2.49 1.37 10.51
CA GLY A 20 -2.16 0.66 9.28
C GLY A 20 -2.11 1.60 8.09
N GLN A 21 -2.98 2.62 8.02
CA GLN A 21 -2.86 3.71 7.04
C GLN A 21 -1.50 4.40 7.13
N LYS A 22 -1.05 4.73 8.36
CA LYS A 22 0.28 5.32 8.57
C LYS A 22 1.40 4.36 8.15
N LYS A 23 1.31 3.09 8.57
CA LYS A 23 2.30 2.06 8.18
C LYS A 23 2.37 1.88 6.66
N ALA A 24 1.22 1.84 5.98
CA ALA A 24 1.10 1.73 4.54
C ALA A 24 1.76 2.93 3.84
N HIS A 25 1.53 4.14 4.35
CA HIS A 25 2.18 5.35 3.85
C HIS A 25 3.71 5.34 4.03
N ASP A 26 4.19 4.95 5.21
CA ASP A 26 5.63 4.84 5.49
C ASP A 26 6.29 3.78 4.58
N LEU A 27 5.61 2.65 4.37
CA LEU A 27 6.08 1.58 3.49
C LEU A 27 6.13 2.03 2.03
N LEU A 28 5.08 2.71 1.54
CA LEU A 28 5.02 3.30 0.21
C LEU A 28 6.23 4.23 -0.05
N SER A 29 6.47 5.16 0.87
CA SER A 29 7.57 6.12 0.76
C SER A 29 8.95 5.43 0.71
N ARG A 30 9.17 4.43 1.57
CA ARG A 30 10.42 3.66 1.60
C ARG A 30 10.61 2.82 0.34
N CYS A 31 9.58 2.08 -0.09
CA CYS A 31 9.65 1.22 -1.26
C CYS A 31 9.90 2.01 -2.54
N LEU A 32 9.20 3.13 -2.75
CA LEU A 32 9.42 3.97 -3.93
C LEU A 32 10.80 4.62 -3.90
N SER A 33 11.24 5.14 -2.75
CA SER A 33 12.56 5.78 -2.62
C SER A 33 13.69 4.79 -2.93
N LEU A 34 13.60 3.57 -2.40
CA LEU A 34 14.56 2.50 -2.69
C LEU A 34 14.45 2.02 -4.15
N GLY A 35 13.24 1.94 -4.70
CA GLY A 35 12.99 1.57 -6.09
C GLY A 35 13.63 2.55 -7.08
N VAL A 36 13.48 3.85 -6.84
CA VAL A 36 14.14 4.90 -7.65
C VAL A 36 15.65 4.75 -7.59
N LEU A 37 16.24 4.64 -6.39
CA LEU A 37 17.69 4.46 -6.24
C LEU A 37 18.17 3.20 -6.98
N ALA A 38 17.49 2.07 -6.82
CA ALA A 38 17.82 0.83 -7.51
C ALA A 38 17.72 0.97 -9.04
N SER A 39 16.71 1.69 -9.54
CA SER A 39 16.52 1.89 -10.98
C SER A 39 17.61 2.75 -11.62
N ILE A 40 18.05 3.80 -10.92
CA ILE A 40 19.15 4.67 -11.35
C ILE A 40 20.45 3.85 -11.39
N VAL A 41 20.74 3.11 -10.32
CA VAL A 41 21.92 2.24 -10.24
C VAL A 41 21.91 1.24 -11.39
N ALA A 42 20.81 0.53 -11.62
CA ALA A 42 20.69 -0.42 -12.71
C ALA A 42 20.89 0.24 -14.09
N GLY A 43 20.31 1.42 -14.31
CA GLY A 43 20.47 2.19 -15.55
C GLY A 43 21.93 2.59 -15.81
N ILE A 44 22.64 3.07 -14.79
CA ILE A 44 24.05 3.48 -14.89
C ILE A 44 24.94 2.28 -15.17
N PHE A 45 24.81 1.19 -14.40
CA PHE A 45 25.66 0.01 -14.55
C PHE A 45 25.49 -0.71 -15.90
N THR A 46 24.28 -0.66 -16.46
CA THR A 46 23.98 -1.28 -17.76
C THR A 46 24.10 -0.32 -18.93
N ASN A 47 24.31 0.98 -18.67
CA ASN A 47 24.26 2.07 -19.63
C ASN A 47 23.01 2.00 -20.55
N SER A 48 21.87 1.60 -19.99
CA SER A 48 20.64 1.32 -20.74
C SER A 48 19.43 1.97 -20.08
N ILE A 49 18.74 2.82 -20.86
CA ILE A 49 17.48 3.43 -20.43
C ILE A 49 16.39 2.37 -20.20
N HIS A 50 16.40 1.27 -20.96
CA HIS A 50 15.44 0.19 -20.80
C HIS A 50 15.60 -0.50 -19.44
N ALA A 51 16.83 -0.73 -19.01
CA ALA A 51 17.09 -1.33 -17.69
C ALA A 51 16.58 -0.42 -16.57
N LEU A 52 16.79 0.90 -16.67
CA LEU A 52 16.25 1.86 -15.70
C LEU A 52 14.71 1.81 -15.66
N VAL A 53 14.06 1.88 -16.81
CA VAL A 53 12.59 1.90 -16.89
C VAL A 53 11.99 0.59 -16.38
N TYR A 54 12.53 -0.56 -16.78
CA TYR A 54 12.01 -1.86 -16.33
C TYR A 54 12.23 -2.11 -14.84
N THR A 55 13.38 -1.70 -14.30
CA THR A 55 13.63 -1.84 -12.86
C THR A 55 12.75 -0.90 -12.04
N PHE A 56 12.51 0.33 -12.51
CA PHE A 56 11.55 1.24 -11.89
C PHE A 56 10.12 0.68 -11.95
N ALA A 57 9.68 0.20 -13.12
CA ALA A 57 8.36 -0.41 -13.28
C ALA A 57 8.17 -1.64 -12.39
N ALA A 58 9.19 -2.50 -12.27
CA ALA A 58 9.18 -3.63 -11.36
C ALA A 58 9.05 -3.16 -9.90
N SER A 59 9.75 -2.09 -9.50
CA SER A 59 9.64 -1.53 -8.15
C SER A 59 8.24 -0.99 -7.85
N LEU A 60 7.57 -0.39 -8.84
CA LEU A 60 6.18 0.05 -8.71
C LEU A 60 5.25 -1.13 -8.48
N VAL A 61 5.35 -2.20 -9.29
CA VAL A 61 4.53 -3.40 -9.15
C VAL A 61 4.72 -4.04 -7.76
N ILE A 62 5.97 -4.16 -7.31
CA ILE A 62 6.28 -4.68 -5.97
C ILE A 62 5.65 -3.81 -4.89
N THR A 63 5.74 -2.48 -5.01
CA THR A 63 5.15 -1.54 -4.06
C THR A 63 3.63 -1.63 -4.04
N PHE A 64 3.00 -1.76 -5.21
CA PHE A 64 1.56 -1.96 -5.34
C PHE A 64 1.11 -3.20 -4.58
N VAL A 65 1.77 -4.33 -4.82
CA VAL A 65 1.46 -5.59 -4.12
C VAL A 65 1.71 -5.47 -2.62
N ALA A 66 2.75 -4.74 -2.19
CA ALA A 66 3.08 -4.58 -0.78
C ALA A 66 2.10 -3.66 -0.02
N VAL A 67 1.56 -2.63 -0.66
CA VAL A 67 0.81 -1.56 0.03
C VAL A 67 -0.71 -1.65 -0.20
N VAL A 68 -1.16 -2.02 -1.40
CA VAL A 68 -2.58 -1.93 -1.78
C VAL A 68 -3.47 -2.98 -1.11
N PRO A 69 -3.10 -4.27 -1.02
CA PRO A 69 -3.93 -5.24 -0.32
C PRO A 69 -4.02 -4.90 1.16
N ALA A 70 -5.21 -5.06 1.76
CA ALA A 70 -5.40 -4.96 3.20
C ALA A 70 -4.80 -6.16 3.93
N TRP A 71 -3.47 -6.25 3.92
CA TRP A 71 -2.71 -7.28 4.61
C TRP A 71 -3.09 -7.33 6.10
N PRO A 72 -3.04 -8.51 6.75
CA PRO A 72 -3.32 -8.62 8.17
C PRO A 72 -2.48 -7.66 9.03
N ALA A 73 -1.27 -7.32 8.59
CA ALA A 73 -0.39 -6.35 9.25
C ALA A 73 -0.97 -4.93 9.36
N PHE A 74 -1.90 -4.55 8.47
CA PHE A 74 -2.58 -3.24 8.43
C PHE A 74 -3.93 -3.22 9.16
N LYS A 75 -4.27 -4.29 9.91
CA LYS A 75 -5.55 -4.43 10.63
C LYS A 75 -5.39 -4.80 12.11
N GLN A 76 -4.18 -4.71 12.65
CA GLN A 76 -3.85 -5.23 13.99
C GLN A 76 -4.35 -4.35 15.15
N ASN A 77 -4.67 -3.09 14.91
CA ASN A 77 -5.00 -2.08 15.93
C ASN A 77 -6.32 -1.37 15.58
N PRO A 78 -7.47 -2.07 15.63
CA PRO A 78 -8.76 -1.44 15.45
C PRO A 78 -8.98 -0.40 16.54
N GLN A 79 -9.24 0.85 16.15
CA GLN A 79 -9.52 1.95 17.07
C GLN A 79 -11.02 1.97 17.39
N SER A 80 -11.39 1.98 18.67
CA SER A 80 -12.77 2.23 19.09
C SER A 80 -13.01 3.73 19.15
N PHE A 81 -13.80 4.26 18.22
CA PHE A 81 -14.21 5.66 18.28
C PHE A 81 -15.14 5.87 19.47
N LEU A 82 -14.90 6.93 20.25
CA LEU A 82 -15.80 7.34 21.32
C LEU A 82 -17.14 7.81 20.73
N PRO A 83 -18.27 7.52 21.38
CA PRO A 83 -19.56 8.02 20.93
C PRO A 83 -19.58 9.56 20.97
N VAL A 84 -20.20 10.17 19.96
CA VAL A 84 -20.40 11.62 19.91
C VAL A 84 -21.29 12.02 21.08
N LYS A 85 -20.77 12.88 21.97
CA LYS A 85 -21.55 13.46 23.06
C LYS A 85 -22.34 14.64 22.52
N TYR A 86 -23.66 14.50 22.42
CA TYR A 86 -24.55 15.62 22.17
C TYR A 86 -24.85 16.30 23.50
N ASP A 87 -24.34 17.51 23.70
CA ASP A 87 -24.77 18.38 24.80
C ASP A 87 -26.06 19.09 24.33
N LEU A 88 -27.21 18.47 24.64
CA LEU A 88 -28.55 19.05 24.46
C LEU A 88 -29.00 19.75 25.74
#